data_AF-A0A1T1BG07-F1
#
_entry.id   AF-A0A1T1BG07-F1
#
_cell.length_a   1.000
_cell.length_b   1.000
_cell.length_c   1.000
_cell.angle_alpha   90.00
_cell.angle_beta   90.00
_cell.angle_gamma   90.00
#
_symmetry.space_group_name_H-M   'P 1'
#
loop_
_entity.id
_entity.type
_entity.pdbx_description
1 polymer ?
#
loop_
_entity_poly.entity_id
_entity_poly.type
_entity_poly.pdbx_seq_one_letter_code
_entity_poly.pdbx_strand_id
1 'polypeptide(L)'
;MNVIKTALSLIAGLSAALIAYSAFFVRGDLGGVMAYLRARGALRRLRESGTPEQVAQGQAQLQALGQQVGDPALAAQLIPLALTVGLLVGVLVWWAFSRRQSGTPRTDIQERMVYRLAHRKGGRFTLDDLRAASPLTDEQARAVTARLLDLGRLTRDGDTFRLP
;
A
#
# COMPACT_ATOMS: atom_id res chain seq x y z
N MET A 1 9.40 13.17 1.13
CA MET A 1 8.01 12.69 0.91
C MET A 1 8.06 11.44 0.05
N ASN A 2 7.57 10.29 0.53
CA ASN A 2 7.72 9.03 -0.19
C ASN A 2 6.65 8.94 -1.31
N VAL A 3 7.01 9.36 -2.53
CA VAL A 3 6.09 9.48 -3.69
C VAL A 3 5.35 8.18 -3.96
N ILE A 4 6.03 7.03 -3.85
CA ILE A 4 5.44 5.71 -4.06
C ILE A 4 4.33 5.43 -3.04
N LYS A 5 4.59 5.77 -1.77
CA LYS A 5 3.61 5.61 -0.70
C LYS A 5 2.36 6.47 -0.92
N THR A 6 2.55 7.72 -1.33
CA THR A 6 1.44 8.63 -1.65
C THR A 6 0.62 8.09 -2.82
N ALA A 7 1.29 7.68 -3.90
CA ALA A 7 0.63 7.12 -5.07
C ALA A 7 -0.18 5.86 -4.74
N LEU A 8 0.39 4.91 -4.01
CA LEU A 8 -0.30 3.69 -3.60
C LEU A 8 -1.50 3.95 -2.69
N SER A 9 -1.37 4.88 -1.74
CA SER A 9 -2.47 5.25 -0.83
C SER A 9 -3.61 5.92 -1.59
N LEU A 10 -3.28 6.78 -2.56
CA LEU A 10 -4.26 7.46 -3.41
C LEU A 10 -4.99 6.47 -4.33
N ILE A 11 -4.25 5.56 -4.98
CA ILE A 11 -4.84 4.49 -5.80
C ILE A 11 -5.78 3.64 -4.96
N ALA A 12 -5.33 3.18 -3.78
CA ALA A 12 -6.14 2.35 -2.91
C ALA A 12 -7.43 3.06 -2.46
N GLY A 13 -7.35 4.34 -2.10
CA GLY A 13 -8.51 5.14 -1.71
C GLY A 13 -9.50 5.36 -2.86
N LEU A 14 -9.01 5.71 -4.06
CA LEU A 14 -9.86 5.88 -5.24
C LEU A 14 -10.52 4.58 -5.67
N SER A 15 -9.79 3.47 -5.66
CA SER A 15 -10.34 2.14 -5.95
C SER A 15 -11.42 1.76 -4.93
N ALA A 16 -11.19 2.00 -3.64
CA ALA A 16 -12.18 1.72 -2.60
C ALA A 16 -13.45 2.58 -2.76
N ALA A 17 -13.31 3.86 -3.11
CA ALA A 17 -14.45 4.73 -3.39
C ALA A 17 -15.28 4.22 -4.59
N LEU A 18 -14.62 3.81 -5.68
CA LEU A 18 -15.27 3.24 -6.86
C LEU A 18 -16.01 1.94 -6.53
N ILE A 19 -15.41 1.07 -5.71
CA ILE A 19 -16.04 -0.18 -5.28
C ILE A 19 -17.26 0.11 -4.40
N ALA A 20 -17.14 1.02 -3.43
CA ALA A 20 -18.24 1.42 -2.56
C ALA A 20 -19.39 2.03 -3.36
N TYR A 21 -19.09 2.95 -4.28
CA TYR A 21 -20.08 3.51 -5.20
C TYR A 21 -20.78 2.42 -6.02
N SER A 22 -20.02 1.45 -6.55
CA SER A 22 -20.58 0.34 -7.33
C SER A 22 -21.51 -0.55 -6.48
N ALA A 23 -21.14 -0.80 -5.22
CA ALA A 23 -21.96 -1.56 -4.29
C ALA A 23 -23.27 -0.83 -3.97
N PHE A 24 -23.22 0.50 -3.78
CA PHE A 24 -24.41 1.33 -3.57
C PHE A 24 -25.29 1.41 -4.81
N PHE A 25 -24.70 1.53 -6.00
CA PHE A 25 -25.42 1.58 -7.27
C PHE A 25 -26.30 0.35 -7.50
N VAL A 26 -25.85 -0.82 -7.06
CA VAL A 26 -26.60 -2.06 -7.19
C VAL A 26 -27.37 -2.42 -5.90
N ARG A 27 -27.34 -1.57 -4.87
CA ARG A 27 -27.95 -1.85 -3.56
C ARG A 27 -27.49 -3.17 -2.94
N GLY A 28 -26.30 -3.65 -3.31
CA GLY A 28 -25.79 -4.97 -2.91
C GLY A 28 -26.43 -6.18 -3.61
N ASP A 29 -27.27 -6.01 -4.64
CA ASP A 29 -27.91 -7.12 -5.36
C ASP A 29 -26.95 -7.80 -6.37
N LEU A 30 -26.03 -8.60 -5.84
CA LEU A 30 -25.11 -9.40 -6.65
C LEU A 30 -25.84 -10.43 -7.53
N GLY A 31 -27.02 -10.90 -7.10
CA GLY A 31 -27.86 -11.81 -7.89
C GLY A 31 -28.35 -11.15 -9.17
N GLY A 32 -28.86 -9.93 -9.06
CA GLY A 32 -29.24 -9.08 -10.18
C GLY A 32 -28.09 -8.77 -11.12
N VAL A 33 -26.89 -8.46 -10.60
CA VAL A 33 -25.68 -8.29 -11.43
C VAL A 33 -25.39 -9.55 -12.24
N MET A 34 -25.43 -10.72 -11.61
CA MET A 34 -25.15 -11.99 -12.30
C MET A 34 -26.22 -12.30 -13.35
N ALA A 35 -27.48 -11.99 -13.08
CA ALA A 35 -28.56 -12.11 -14.06
C ALA A 35 -28.34 -11.17 -15.27
N TYR A 36 -27.96 -9.92 -15.03
CA TYR A 36 -27.61 -8.95 -16.07
C TYR A 36 -26.41 -9.42 -16.91
N LEU A 37 -25.33 -9.90 -16.29
CA LEU A 37 -24.16 -10.42 -16.99
C LEU A 37 -24.49 -11.66 -17.84
N ARG A 38 -25.34 -12.56 -17.32
CA ARG A 38 -25.82 -13.72 -18.06
C ARG A 38 -26.67 -13.31 -19.26
N ALA A 39 -27.60 -12.37 -19.09
CA ALA A 39 -28.42 -11.83 -20.16
C ALA A 39 -27.57 -11.11 -21.23
N ARG A 40 -26.54 -10.37 -20.83
CA ARG A 40 -25.58 -9.74 -21.75
C ARG A 40 -24.81 -10.78 -22.57
N GLY A 41 -24.40 -11.88 -21.94
CA GLY A 41 -23.76 -13.00 -22.63
C GLY A 41 -24.71 -13.74 -23.59
N ALA A 42 -25.98 -13.87 -23.24
CA ALA A 42 -27.01 -14.42 -24.13
C ALA A 42 -27.26 -13.51 -25.34
N LEU A 43 -27.36 -12.18 -25.12
CA LEU A 43 -27.53 -11.20 -26.18
C LEU A 43 -26.37 -11.22 -27.18
N ARG A 44 -25.13 -11.40 -26.70
CA ARG A 44 -23.96 -11.54 -27.58
C ARG A 44 -24.12 -12.73 -28.54
N ARG A 45 -24.57 -13.88 -28.04
CA ARG A 45 -24.83 -15.07 -28.86
C ARG A 45 -26.00 -14.86 -29.84
N LEU A 46 -27.04 -14.16 -29.41
CA LEU A 46 -28.16 -13.78 -30.28
C LEU A 46 -27.74 -12.83 -31.40
N ARG A 47 -26.77 -11.94 -31.17
CA ARG A 47 -26.22 -11.08 -32.25
C ARG A 47 -25.44 -11.87 -33.29
N GLU A 48 -24.86 -13.00 -32.91
CA GLU A 48 -24.05 -13.83 -33.81
C GLU A 48 -24.90 -14.84 -34.61
N SER A 49 -26.04 -15.28 -34.07
CA SER A 49 -26.81 -16.40 -34.64
C SER A 49 -28.33 -16.22 -34.67
N GLY A 50 -28.85 -15.18 -34.03
CA GLY A 50 -30.27 -14.94 -33.84
C GLY A 50 -30.89 -14.08 -34.95
N THR A 51 -32.21 -14.12 -35.01
CA THR A 51 -32.98 -13.22 -35.87
C THR A 51 -32.99 -11.79 -35.31
N PRO A 52 -33.20 -10.76 -36.17
CA PRO A 52 -33.25 -9.37 -35.72
C PRO A 52 -34.28 -9.12 -34.60
N GLU A 53 -35.41 -9.82 -34.65
CA GLU A 53 -36.46 -9.74 -33.62
C GLU A 53 -36.00 -10.29 -32.27
N GLN A 54 -35.29 -11.43 -32.26
CA GLN A 54 -34.72 -12.00 -31.04
C GLN A 54 -33.64 -11.10 -30.44
N VAL A 55 -32.85 -10.44 -31.27
CA VAL A 55 -31.85 -9.46 -30.82
C VAL A 55 -32.53 -8.25 -30.20
N ALA A 56 -33.61 -7.73 -30.80
CA ALA A 56 -34.36 -6.60 -30.27
C ALA A 56 -35.02 -6.95 -28.92
N GLN A 57 -35.65 -8.12 -28.81
CA GLN A 57 -36.21 -8.61 -27.55
C GLN A 57 -35.14 -8.79 -26.47
N GLY A 58 -33.98 -9.37 -26.82
CA GLY A 58 -32.85 -9.50 -25.91
C GLY A 58 -32.28 -8.17 -25.43
N GLN A 59 -32.28 -7.13 -26.28
CA GLN A 59 -31.89 -5.77 -25.90
C GLN A 59 -32.90 -5.15 -24.92
N ALA A 60 -34.20 -5.28 -25.20
CA ALA A 60 -35.25 -4.78 -24.31
C ALA A 60 -35.18 -5.46 -22.93
N GLN A 61 -34.98 -6.77 -22.89
CA GLN A 61 -34.84 -7.52 -21.63
C GLN A 61 -33.59 -7.10 -20.86
N LEU A 62 -32.46 -6.86 -21.54
CA LEU A 62 -31.23 -6.37 -20.91
C LEU A 62 -31.41 -4.97 -20.34
N GLN A 63 -32.12 -4.09 -21.05
CA GLN A 63 -32.41 -2.73 -20.58
C GLN A 63 -33.33 -2.73 -19.36
N ALA A 64 -34.37 -3.57 -19.35
CA ALA A 64 -35.25 -3.75 -18.20
C ALA A 64 -34.48 -4.27 -16.97
N LEU A 65 -33.61 -5.27 -17.15
CA LEU A 65 -32.72 -5.76 -16.09
C LEU A 65 -31.78 -4.65 -15.58
N GLY A 66 -31.21 -3.85 -16.47
CA GLY A 66 -30.35 -2.73 -16.09
C GLY A 66 -31.06 -1.70 -15.21
N GLN A 67 -32.31 -1.37 -15.53
CA GLN A 67 -33.14 -0.46 -14.73
C GLN A 67 -33.56 -1.05 -13.39
N GLN A 68 -33.78 -2.36 -13.32
CA GLN A 68 -34.16 -3.03 -12.08
C GLN A 68 -32.98 -3.15 -11.11
N VAL A 69 -31.80 -3.45 -11.63
CA VAL A 69 -30.59 -3.71 -10.82
C VAL A 69 -29.94 -2.40 -10.36
N GLY A 70 -29.90 -1.37 -11.22
CA GLY A 70 -29.29 -0.08 -10.90
C GLY A 70 -30.25 0.91 -10.25
N ASP A 71 -29.83 1.53 -9.15
CA ASP A 71 -30.47 2.71 -8.56
C ASP A 71 -29.51 3.91 -8.59
N PRO A 72 -29.52 4.70 -9.68
CA PRO A 72 -28.61 5.84 -9.83
C PRO A 72 -28.92 6.96 -8.83
N ALA A 73 -30.16 7.10 -8.38
CA ALA A 73 -30.57 8.15 -7.46
C ALA A 73 -30.00 7.89 -6.06
N LEU A 74 -30.10 6.65 -5.59
CA LEU A 74 -29.47 6.23 -4.34
C LEU A 74 -27.94 6.35 -4.43
N ALA A 75 -27.35 5.89 -5.53
CA ALA A 75 -25.89 5.98 -5.73
C ALA A 75 -25.39 7.42 -5.66
N ALA A 76 -26.12 8.36 -6.27
CA ALA A 76 -25.78 9.79 -6.25
C ALA A 76 -25.82 10.39 -4.84
N GLN A 77 -26.83 10.02 -4.03
CA GLN A 77 -26.94 10.46 -2.64
C GLN A 77 -25.80 9.90 -1.75
N LEU A 78 -25.27 8.74 -2.10
CA LEU A 78 -24.21 8.05 -1.35
C LEU A 78 -22.80 8.35 -1.86
N ILE A 79 -22.63 9.24 -2.85
CA ILE A 79 -21.30 9.72 -3.28
C ILE A 79 -20.47 10.22 -2.10
N PRO A 80 -20.99 11.07 -1.18
CA PRO A 80 -20.21 11.51 -0.03
C PRO A 80 -19.73 10.33 0.83
N LEU A 81 -20.58 9.33 1.05
CA LEU A 81 -20.22 8.15 1.82
C LEU A 81 -19.14 7.32 1.11
N ALA A 82 -19.27 7.08 -0.18
CA ALA A 82 -18.26 6.36 -0.98
C ALA A 82 -16.89 7.07 -0.92
N LEU A 83 -16.88 8.41 -0.98
CA LEU A 83 -15.66 9.20 -0.83
C LEU A 83 -15.07 9.08 0.58
N THR A 84 -15.89 9.09 1.64
CA THR A 84 -15.39 8.88 3.01
C THR A 84 -14.77 7.50 3.20
N VAL A 85 -15.35 6.45 2.60
CA VAL A 85 -14.78 5.10 2.60
C VAL A 85 -13.43 5.09 1.88
N GLY A 86 -13.35 5.71 0.70
CA GLY A 86 -12.10 5.84 -0.05
C GLY A 86 -11.02 6.58 0.74
N LEU A 87 -11.38 7.71 1.36
CA LEU A 87 -10.47 8.47 2.22
C LEU A 87 -9.98 7.63 3.40
N LEU A 88 -10.89 6.94 4.09
CA LEU A 88 -10.56 6.10 5.24
C LEU A 88 -9.59 4.98 4.83
N VAL A 89 -9.84 4.29 3.72
CA VAL A 89 -8.94 3.25 3.20
C VAL A 89 -7.57 3.84 2.82
N GLY A 90 -7.55 4.98 2.13
CA GLY A 90 -6.31 5.66 1.78
C GLY A 90 -5.47 6.04 3.01
N VAL A 91 -6.12 6.56 4.06
CA VAL A 91 -5.48 6.88 5.34
C VAL A 91 -4.95 5.62 6.03
N LEU A 92 -5.72 4.53 6.06
CA LEU A 92 -5.28 3.26 6.66
C LEU A 92 -4.06 2.67 5.94
N VAL A 93 -4.07 2.69 4.60
CA VAL A 93 -2.93 2.23 3.79
C VAL A 93 -1.71 3.11 4.06
N TRP A 94 -1.88 4.43 4.02
CA TRP A 94 -0.82 5.38 4.36
C TRP A 94 -0.22 5.10 5.74
N TRP A 95 -1.09 4.89 6.74
CA TRP A 95 -0.69 4.62 8.12
C TRP A 95 0.02 3.26 8.27
N ALA A 96 -0.46 2.22 7.60
CA ALA A 96 0.20 0.91 7.58
C ALA A 96 1.63 1.00 7.00
N PHE A 97 1.80 1.76 5.92
CA PHE A 97 3.13 2.03 5.35
C PHE A 97 3.98 2.94 6.24
N SER A 98 3.39 3.92 6.94
CA SER A 98 4.10 4.71 7.96
C SER A 98 4.64 3.80 9.04
N ARG A 99 3.81 2.94 9.63
CA ARG A 99 4.22 2.01 10.69
C ARG A 99 5.34 1.07 10.26
N ARG A 100 5.31 0.61 9.00
CA ARG A 100 6.39 -0.23 8.45
C ARG A 100 7.69 0.54 8.20
N GLN A 101 7.63 1.82 7.84
CA GLN A 101 8.82 2.69 7.69
C GLN A 101 9.38 3.13 9.04
N SER A 102 8.52 3.28 10.05
CA SER A 102 8.88 3.51 11.45
C SER A 102 9.26 2.22 12.20
N GLY A 103 9.30 1.07 11.51
CA GLY A 103 9.97 -0.11 12.03
C GLY A 103 11.39 0.31 12.35
N THR A 104 11.71 0.35 13.65
CA THR A 104 12.99 0.69 14.28
C THR A 104 14.16 0.66 13.29
N PRO A 105 15.02 1.71 13.23
CA PRO A 105 16.25 1.63 12.43
C PRO A 105 16.85 0.26 12.73
N ARG A 106 17.18 -0.51 11.68
CA ARG A 106 17.70 -1.87 11.84
C ARG A 106 19.05 -1.76 12.55
N THR A 107 19.01 -1.58 13.87
CA THR A 107 20.17 -1.28 14.70
C THR A 107 21.10 -2.48 14.68
N ASP A 108 20.54 -3.68 14.52
CA ASP A 108 21.29 -4.89 14.22
C ASP A 108 22.19 -4.75 12.98
N ILE A 109 21.72 -4.15 11.87
CA ILE A 109 22.57 -3.95 10.68
C ILE A 109 23.68 -2.94 10.99
N GLN A 110 23.35 -1.83 11.62
CA GLN A 110 24.33 -0.77 11.93
C GLN A 110 25.38 -1.25 12.95
N GLU A 111 24.96 -1.98 13.98
CA GLU A 111 25.84 -2.62 14.97
C GLU A 111 26.73 -3.67 14.29
N ARG A 112 26.19 -4.54 13.43
CA ARG A 112 26.97 -5.52 12.67
C ARG A 112 28.01 -4.88 11.75
N MET A 113 27.76 -3.68 11.22
CA MET A 113 28.74 -2.93 10.44
C MET A 113 29.89 -2.41 11.29
N VAL A 114 29.59 -1.88 12.48
CA VAL A 114 30.60 -1.47 13.46
C VAL A 114 31.46 -2.66 13.90
N TYR A 115 30.85 -3.79 14.27
CA TYR A 115 31.59 -5.01 14.63
C TYR A 115 32.46 -5.52 13.49
N ARG A 116 31.94 -5.54 12.25
CA ARG A 116 32.71 -5.96 11.07
C ARG A 116 33.93 -5.08 10.84
N LEU A 117 33.78 -3.77 11.01
CA LEU A 117 34.90 -2.84 10.90
C LEU A 117 35.92 -3.05 12.02
N ALA A 118 35.43 -3.13 13.26
CA ALA A 118 36.28 -3.35 14.43
C ALA A 118 37.11 -4.64 14.26
N HIS A 119 36.51 -5.76 13.83
CA HIS A 119 37.25 -6.99 13.56
C HIS A 119 38.25 -6.86 12.40
N ARG A 120 37.92 -6.11 11.33
CA ARG A 120 38.86 -5.86 10.22
C ARG A 120 40.07 -5.02 10.63
N LYS A 121 39.92 -4.15 11.63
CA LYS A 121 40.96 -3.25 12.13
C LYS A 121 41.64 -3.75 13.42
N GLY A 122 41.46 -5.02 13.77
CA GLY A 122 42.13 -5.63 14.93
C GLY A 122 41.56 -5.18 16.28
N GLY A 123 40.27 -4.82 16.32
CA GLY A 123 39.55 -4.46 17.53
C GLY A 123 39.59 -2.98 17.90
N ARG A 124 40.30 -2.13 17.15
CA ARG A 124 40.39 -0.67 17.35
C ARG A 124 40.00 0.08 16.09
N PHE A 125 39.17 1.12 16.20
CA PHE A 125 38.78 1.95 15.06
C PHE A 125 38.40 3.37 15.50
N THR A 126 38.50 4.34 14.60
CA THR A 126 38.06 5.73 14.82
C THR A 126 36.67 5.97 14.23
N LEU A 127 36.05 7.10 14.59
CA LEU A 127 34.81 7.53 13.94
C LEU A 127 35.03 7.78 12.43
N ASP A 128 36.21 8.26 12.05
CA ASP A 128 36.57 8.52 10.65
C ASP A 128 36.79 7.24 9.85
N ASP A 129 37.35 6.19 10.47
CA ASP A 129 37.36 4.85 9.88
C ASP A 129 35.94 4.33 9.60
N LEU A 130 34.99 4.61 10.52
CA LEU A 130 33.60 4.19 10.36
C LEU A 130 32.90 4.94 9.24
N ARG A 131 33.21 6.23 9.05
CA ARG A 131 32.73 7.04 7.93
C ARG A 131 33.30 6.56 6.60
N ALA A 132 34.59 6.26 6.55
CA ALA A 132 35.26 5.84 5.31
C ALA A 132 34.84 4.43 4.87
N ALA A 133 34.58 3.52 5.82
CA ALA A 133 34.32 2.11 5.53
C ALA A 133 32.83 1.74 5.45
N SER A 134 31.91 2.66 5.80
CA SER A 134 30.50 2.37 5.94
C SER A 134 29.63 3.43 5.25
N PRO A 135 28.55 3.05 4.53
CA PRO A 135 27.57 3.98 3.97
C PRO A 135 26.67 4.65 5.04
N LEU A 136 27.15 4.82 6.27
CA LEU A 136 26.42 5.48 7.35
C LEU A 136 26.56 6.99 7.24
N THR A 137 25.48 7.72 7.53
CA THR A 137 25.59 9.18 7.70
C THR A 137 26.28 9.51 9.03
N ASP A 138 26.83 10.71 9.14
CA ASP A 138 27.54 11.18 10.34
C ASP A 138 26.71 11.10 11.64
N GLU A 139 25.41 11.38 11.53
CA GLU A 139 24.48 11.28 12.66
C GLU A 139 24.25 9.82 13.06
N GLN A 140 24.13 8.92 12.08
CA GLN A 140 23.96 7.49 12.32
C GLN A 140 25.21 6.86 12.93
N ALA A 141 26.40 7.22 12.43
CA ALA A 141 27.67 6.73 12.96
C ALA A 141 27.84 7.13 14.43
N ARG A 142 27.55 8.40 14.77
CA ARG A 142 27.59 8.90 16.16
C ARG A 142 26.54 8.24 17.06
N ALA A 143 25.31 8.08 16.58
CA ALA A 143 24.24 7.47 17.36
C ALA A 143 24.53 6.00 17.69
N VAL A 144 25.08 5.24 16.73
CA VAL A 144 25.39 3.81 16.91
C VAL A 144 26.59 3.61 17.83
N THR A 145 27.65 4.40 17.68
CA THR A 145 28.83 4.31 18.58
C THR A 145 28.49 4.74 20.00
N ALA A 146 27.73 5.83 20.18
CA ALA A 146 27.26 6.25 21.51
C ALA A 146 26.43 5.14 22.18
N ARG A 147 25.50 4.54 21.46
CA ARG A 147 24.71 3.42 21.98
C ARG A 147 25.56 2.20 22.34
N LEU A 148 26.54 1.84 21.52
CA LEU A 148 27.42 0.70 21.79
C LEU A 148 28.36 0.95 22.99
N LEU A 149 28.75 2.21 23.25
CA LEU A 149 29.43 2.61 24.46
C LEU A 149 28.52 2.49 25.70
N ASP A 150 27.27 2.98 25.61
CA ASP A 150 26.29 2.89 26.70
C ASP A 150 25.97 1.44 27.06
N LEU A 151 25.97 0.54 26.06
CA LEU A 151 25.76 -0.90 26.26
C LEU A 151 27.02 -1.64 26.75
N GLY A 152 28.15 -0.96 26.98
CA GLY A 152 29.42 -1.56 27.40
C GLY A 152 30.06 -2.48 26.35
N ARG A 153 29.58 -2.41 25.10
CA ARG A 153 30.03 -3.25 23.96
C ARG A 153 31.20 -2.64 23.21
N LEU A 154 31.48 -1.37 23.44
CA LEU A 154 32.69 -0.67 23.06
C LEU A 154 33.25 0.02 24.30
N THR A 155 34.57 0.21 24.34
CA THR A 155 35.23 1.11 25.27
C THR A 155 35.89 2.24 24.50
N ARG A 156 35.80 3.45 25.04
CA ARG A 156 36.47 4.62 24.47
C ARG A 156 37.90 4.68 25.01
N ASP A 157 38.86 4.77 24.10
CA ASP A 157 40.29 4.86 24.37
C ASP A 157 40.84 6.09 23.62
N GLY A 158 40.72 7.25 24.26
CA GLY A 158 40.98 8.56 23.65
C GLY A 158 40.05 8.86 22.47
N ASP A 159 40.64 9.02 21.29
CA ASP A 159 39.95 9.25 20.01
C ASP A 159 39.57 7.95 19.28
N THR A 160 39.91 6.80 19.86
CA THR A 160 39.61 5.49 19.29
C THR A 160 38.54 4.74 20.09
N PHE A 161 37.82 3.87 19.42
CA PHE A 161 36.90 2.90 20.03
C PHE A 161 37.53 1.52 19.96
N ARG A 162 37.46 0.78 21.06
CA ARG A 162 37.93 -0.60 21.13
C ARG A 162 36.81 -1.54 21.50
N LEU A 163 36.85 -2.76 20.95
CA LEU A 163 36.06 -3.86 21.49
C LEU A 163 36.62 -4.26 22.87
N PRO A 164 35.76 -4.59 23.85
CA PRO A 164 36.19 -5.11 25.14
C PRO A 164 36.94 -6.45 25.00
#